data_AF-A0A7C6WML1-F1
#
_entry.id   AF-A0A7C6WML1-F1
#
_cell.length_a   1.000
_cell.length_b   1.000
_cell.length_c   1.000
_cell.angle_alpha   90.00
_cell.angle_beta   90.00
_cell.angle_gamma   90.00
#
_symmetry.space_group_name_H-M   'P 1'
#
loop_
_entity.id
_entity.type
_entity.pdbx_description
1 polymer ?
#
loop_
_entity_poly.entity_id
_entity_poly.type
_entity_poly.pdbx_seq_one_letter_code
_entity_poly.pdbx_strand_id
1 'polypeptide(L)'
;MGIIMNKNVRVFLFLLVLLFSGVLMGSDRPYIEDEGETASNIADEIIRFHVIANSDSKEDQDLKLKVKDGLVKEMAPYLSEARSIAEARDILFSNLNKMEELAQTIIIQSGYDYTVKASLGHKNFPIKVYGDYSFPSGIYEALSITIGDGQGKNWWCVMFPPLCFVDETYC
;
A
#
# COMPACT_ATOMS: atom_id res chain seq x y z
N MET A 1 -47.75 55.36 -6.49
CA MET A 1 -48.58 54.36 -7.19
C MET A 1 -48.38 53.02 -6.51
N GLY A 2 -49.09 52.76 -5.40
CA GLY A 2 -48.91 51.52 -4.63
C GLY A 2 -49.77 50.41 -5.20
N ILE A 3 -49.18 49.32 -5.67
CA ILE A 3 -49.92 48.17 -6.18
C ILE A 3 -50.48 47.42 -4.96
N ILE A 4 -51.80 47.52 -4.75
CA ILE A 4 -52.51 46.74 -3.73
C ILE A 4 -52.60 45.30 -4.25
N MET A 5 -51.67 44.45 -3.81
CA MET A 5 -51.60 43.06 -4.22
C MET A 5 -52.49 42.19 -3.32
N ASN A 6 -53.35 41.38 -3.95
CA ASN A 6 -54.34 40.52 -3.28
C ASN A 6 -53.65 39.56 -2.30
N LYS A 7 -54.26 39.32 -1.13
CA LYS A 7 -53.68 38.51 -0.03
C LYS A 7 -53.33 37.09 -0.50
N ASN A 8 -54.15 36.52 -1.39
CA ASN A 8 -53.91 35.20 -1.97
C ASN A 8 -52.72 35.18 -2.94
N VAL A 9 -52.47 36.29 -3.66
CA VAL A 9 -51.32 36.44 -4.56
C VAL A 9 -50.02 36.62 -3.77
N ARG A 10 -50.07 37.32 -2.63
CA ARG A 10 -48.93 37.40 -1.70
C ARG A 10 -48.57 36.05 -1.10
N VAL A 11 -49.57 35.28 -0.65
CA VAL A 11 -49.34 33.92 -0.13
C VAL A 11 -48.77 33.00 -1.20
N PHE A 12 -49.26 33.11 -2.44
CA PHE A 12 -48.74 32.33 -3.57
C PHE A 12 -47.28 32.69 -3.92
N LEU A 13 -46.93 33.97 -3.90
CA LEU A 13 -45.55 34.44 -4.08
C LEU A 13 -44.61 33.94 -2.98
N PHE A 14 -45.06 33.93 -1.73
CA PHE A 14 -44.28 33.38 -0.61
C PHE A 14 -44.06 31.86 -0.72
N LEU A 15 -45.07 31.11 -1.18
CA LEU A 15 -44.95 29.66 -1.39
C LEU A 15 -44.01 29.32 -2.56
N LEU A 16 -44.00 30.14 -3.62
CA LEU A 16 -43.07 30.00 -4.75
C LEU A 16 -41.61 30.23 -4.34
N VAL A 17 -41.36 31.22 -3.48
CA VAL A 17 -40.01 31.49 -2.94
C VAL A 17 -39.53 30.35 -2.02
N LEU A 18 -40.42 29.79 -1.19
CA LEU A 18 -40.08 28.64 -0.33
C LEU A 18 -39.80 27.35 -1.13
N LEU A 19 -40.53 27.14 -2.24
CA LEU A 19 -40.27 26.02 -3.17
C LEU A 19 -38.94 26.20 -3.92
N PHE A 20 -38.54 27.42 -4.25
CA PHE A 20 -37.26 27.70 -4.90
C PHE A 20 -36.06 27.64 -3.93
N SER A 21 -36.23 28.01 -2.65
CA SER A 21 -35.15 27.91 -1.66
C SER A 21 -34.78 26.46 -1.30
N GLY A 22 -35.72 25.52 -1.45
CA GLY A 22 -35.46 24.10 -1.20
C GLY A 22 -34.64 23.39 -2.29
N VAL A 23 -34.45 24.01 -3.46
CA VAL A 23 -33.74 23.43 -4.61
C VAL A 23 -32.24 23.76 -4.61
N LEU A 24 -31.80 24.73 -3.79
CA LEU A 24 -30.38 25.10 -3.68
C LEU A 24 -29.59 24.30 -2.63
N MET A 25 -30.24 23.37 -1.91
CA MET A 25 -29.57 22.43 -0.99
C MET A 25 -29.47 21.03 -1.60
N GLY A 26 -29.17 20.95 -2.90
CA GLY A 26 -29.04 19.71 -3.64
C GLY A 26 -27.69 19.61 -4.33
N SER A 27 -26.85 18.70 -3.80
CA SER A 27 -25.68 18.09 -4.45
C SER A 27 -24.40 18.92 -4.66
N ASP A 28 -23.79 19.38 -3.59
CA ASP A 28 -22.34 19.21 -3.46
C ASP A 28 -22.07 17.75 -3.09
N ARG A 29 -22.28 16.82 -4.05
CA ARG A 29 -21.67 15.50 -3.90
C ARG A 29 -20.18 15.72 -4.09
N PRO A 30 -19.31 15.42 -3.10
CA PRO A 30 -17.88 15.41 -3.37
C PRO A 30 -17.67 14.50 -4.57
N TYR A 31 -16.97 15.01 -5.58
CA TYR A 31 -16.52 14.25 -6.73
C TYR A 31 -15.63 13.13 -6.18
N ILE A 32 -16.17 11.91 -6.07
CA ILE A 32 -15.38 10.73 -5.75
C ILE A 32 -14.66 10.42 -7.06
N GLU A 33 -13.38 10.81 -7.13
CA GLU A 33 -12.46 10.32 -8.16
C GLU A 33 -12.54 8.79 -8.17
N ASP A 34 -12.68 8.22 -9.37
CA ASP A 34 -12.78 6.79 -9.59
C ASP A 34 -11.54 6.10 -8.97
N GLU A 35 -11.73 5.43 -7.83
CA GLU A 35 -10.65 4.76 -7.08
C GLU A 35 -9.87 3.78 -7.97
N GLY A 36 -10.45 3.32 -9.09
CA GLY A 36 -9.83 2.41 -10.04
C GLY A 36 -8.68 3.00 -10.87
N GLU A 37 -8.79 4.25 -11.35
CA GLU A 37 -7.72 4.87 -12.16
C GLU A 37 -6.53 5.26 -11.29
N THR A 38 -6.79 5.83 -10.10
CA THR A 38 -5.74 6.23 -9.16
C THR A 38 -4.99 5.03 -8.59
N ALA A 39 -5.69 3.91 -8.32
CA ALA A 39 -5.07 2.66 -7.90
C ALA A 39 -4.11 2.07 -8.95
N SER A 40 -4.50 2.10 -10.22
CA SER A 40 -3.69 1.60 -11.33
C SER A 40 -2.41 2.43 -11.48
N ASN A 41 -2.53 3.75 -11.44
CA ASN A 41 -1.37 4.65 -11.56
C ASN A 41 -0.35 4.45 -10.42
N ILE A 42 -0.82 4.23 -9.19
CA ILE A 42 0.07 3.95 -8.04
C ILE A 42 0.73 2.57 -8.17
N ALA A 43 0.01 1.56 -8.65
CA ALA A 43 0.53 0.20 -8.78
C ALA A 43 1.69 0.09 -9.78
N ASP A 44 1.67 0.90 -10.83
CA ASP A 44 2.71 0.92 -11.87
C ASP A 44 3.98 1.67 -11.45
N GLU A 45 3.93 2.40 -10.33
CA GLU A 45 5.06 3.18 -9.81
C GLU A 45 5.74 2.56 -8.59
N ILE A 46 5.21 1.44 -8.05
CA ILE A 46 5.74 0.82 -6.83
C ILE A 46 6.11 -0.65 -6.99
N ILE A 47 7.17 -1.05 -6.27
CA ILE A 47 7.50 -2.46 -6.02
C ILE A 47 7.30 -2.73 -4.54
N ARG A 48 6.39 -3.64 -4.22
CA ARG A 48 6.10 -4.05 -2.84
C ARG A 48 7.12 -5.07 -2.35
N PHE A 49 7.29 -5.17 -1.04
CA PHE A 49 8.16 -6.15 -0.41
C PHE A 49 7.43 -6.84 0.73
N HIS A 50 7.59 -8.16 0.83
CA HIS A 50 7.10 -8.89 1.98
C HIS A 50 7.91 -10.13 2.30
N VAL A 51 7.88 -10.46 3.58
CA VAL A 51 8.49 -11.67 4.13
C VAL A 51 7.38 -12.51 4.76
N ILE A 52 7.30 -13.77 4.36
CA ILE A 52 6.34 -14.76 4.85
C ILE A 52 7.10 -15.68 5.81
N ALA A 53 6.61 -15.75 7.05
CA ALA A 53 7.18 -16.62 8.08
C ALA A 53 6.83 -18.09 7.82
N ASN A 54 7.63 -19.00 8.37
CA ASN A 54 7.34 -20.43 8.32
C ASN A 54 6.01 -20.76 9.01
N SER A 55 5.76 -20.22 10.21
CA SER A 55 4.51 -20.34 10.96
C SER A 55 4.16 -19.09 11.76
N ASP A 56 3.05 -19.15 12.52
CA ASP A 56 2.57 -18.08 13.41
C ASP A 56 3.19 -18.13 14.83
N SER A 57 4.14 -19.04 15.08
CA SER A 57 4.87 -19.08 16.35
C SER A 57 5.64 -17.77 16.58
N LYS A 58 5.82 -17.39 17.85
CA LYS A 58 6.54 -16.15 18.18
C LYS A 58 7.96 -16.18 17.58
N GLU A 59 8.59 -17.34 17.65
CA GLU A 59 9.92 -17.65 17.16
C GLU A 59 10.04 -17.41 15.64
N ASP A 60 9.10 -17.92 14.85
CA ASP A 60 9.11 -17.75 13.40
C ASP A 60 8.78 -16.30 12.99
N GLN A 61 7.94 -15.62 13.78
CA GLN A 61 7.63 -14.20 13.58
C GLN A 61 8.85 -13.31 13.89
N ASP A 62 9.61 -13.61 14.95
CA ASP A 62 10.85 -12.91 15.28
C ASP A 62 11.94 -13.17 14.22
N LEU A 63 12.06 -14.42 13.75
CA LEU A 63 12.98 -14.78 12.67
C LEU A 63 12.67 -14.02 11.38
N LYS A 64 11.38 -13.93 11.01
CA LYS A 64 10.93 -13.13 9.85
C LYS A 64 11.40 -11.67 9.96
N LEU A 65 11.28 -11.05 11.13
CA LEU A 65 11.69 -9.66 11.33
C LEU A 65 13.21 -9.50 11.16
N LYS A 66 14.00 -10.44 11.71
CA LYS A 66 15.47 -10.44 11.51
C LYS A 66 15.87 -10.57 10.03
N VAL A 67 15.23 -11.49 9.31
CA VAL A 67 15.46 -11.67 7.87
C VAL A 67 15.08 -10.39 7.11
N LYS A 68 13.94 -9.81 7.43
CA LYS A 68 13.49 -8.53 6.87
C LYS A 68 14.54 -7.43 7.09
N ASP A 69 14.97 -7.20 8.33
CA ASP A 69 15.96 -6.16 8.66
C ASP A 69 17.28 -6.35 7.90
N GLY A 70 17.77 -7.59 7.84
CA GLY A 70 18.98 -7.93 7.11
C GLY A 70 18.86 -7.63 5.61
N LEU A 71 17.77 -8.04 4.98
CA LEU A 71 17.53 -7.81 3.55
C LEU A 71 17.34 -6.34 3.21
N VAL A 72 16.56 -5.61 4.03
CA VAL A 72 16.34 -4.17 3.86
C VAL A 72 17.68 -3.44 3.95
N LYS A 73 18.50 -3.74 4.97
CA LYS A 73 19.84 -3.15 5.12
C LYS A 73 20.76 -3.47 3.94
N GLU A 74 20.73 -4.71 3.45
CA GLU A 74 21.58 -5.15 2.34
C GLU A 74 21.18 -4.48 1.02
N MET A 75 19.87 -4.31 0.77
CA MET A 75 19.36 -3.77 -0.49
C MET A 75 19.34 -2.24 -0.55
N ALA A 76 19.43 -1.55 0.60
CA ALA A 76 19.39 -0.10 0.68
C ALA A 76 20.42 0.62 -0.23
N PRO A 77 21.71 0.24 -0.24
CA PRO A 77 22.68 0.87 -1.14
C PRO A 77 22.33 0.68 -2.61
N TYR A 78 21.91 -0.52 -2.99
CA TYR A 78 21.57 -0.85 -4.38
C TYR A 78 20.36 -0.05 -4.86
N LEU A 79 19.31 0.03 -4.05
CA LEU A 79 18.09 0.74 -4.42
C LEU A 79 18.23 2.26 -4.35
N SER A 80 19.19 2.79 -3.58
CA SER A 80 19.48 4.22 -3.56
C SER A 80 19.98 4.77 -4.90
N GLU A 81 20.52 3.90 -5.76
CA GLU A 81 21.00 4.26 -7.10
C GLU A 81 19.89 4.23 -8.17
N ALA A 82 18.76 3.57 -7.88
CA ALA A 82 17.66 3.40 -8.82
C ALA A 82 16.90 4.72 -9.03
N ARG A 83 16.80 5.15 -10.30
CA ARG A 83 16.10 6.38 -10.70
C ARG A 83 14.72 6.12 -11.31
N SER A 84 14.40 4.84 -11.55
CA SER A 84 13.11 4.42 -12.10
C SER A 84 12.70 3.05 -11.56
N ILE A 85 11.40 2.73 -11.67
CA ILE A 85 10.89 1.41 -11.30
C ILE A 85 11.53 0.29 -12.15
N ALA A 86 11.86 0.56 -13.41
CA ALA A 86 12.54 -0.40 -14.27
C ALA A 86 13.96 -0.71 -13.78
N GLU A 87 14.74 0.31 -13.41
CA GLU A 87 16.06 0.11 -12.80
C GLU A 87 15.96 -0.62 -11.46
N ALA A 88 14.99 -0.25 -10.61
CA ALA A 88 14.76 -0.93 -9.35
C ALA A 88 14.42 -2.41 -9.56
N ARG A 89 13.57 -2.73 -10.55
CA ARG A 89 13.22 -4.11 -10.93
C ARG A 89 14.45 -4.90 -11.36
N ASP A 90 15.29 -4.34 -12.23
CA ASP A 90 16.49 -5.01 -12.73
C ASP A 90 17.51 -5.26 -11.61
N ILE A 91 17.66 -4.30 -10.69
CA ILE A 91 18.49 -4.42 -9.49
C ILE A 91 17.97 -5.54 -8.59
N LEU A 92 16.67 -5.55 -8.28
CA LEU A 92 16.06 -6.57 -7.43
C LEU A 92 16.19 -7.97 -8.06
N PHE A 93 15.89 -8.08 -9.36
CA PHE A 93 15.97 -9.34 -10.09
C PHE A 93 17.41 -9.90 -10.11
N SER A 94 18.39 -9.03 -10.37
CA SER A 94 19.81 -9.41 -10.40
C SER A 94 20.37 -9.82 -9.02
N ASN A 95 19.72 -9.37 -7.93
CA ASN A 95 20.14 -9.66 -6.56
C ASN A 95 19.28 -10.75 -5.87
N LEU A 96 18.36 -11.42 -6.57
CA LEU A 96 17.49 -12.45 -5.97
C LEU A 96 18.30 -13.55 -5.26
N ASN A 97 19.28 -14.14 -5.93
CA ASN A 97 20.12 -15.20 -5.35
C ASN A 97 20.89 -14.70 -4.11
N LYS A 98 21.41 -13.47 -4.17
CA LYS A 98 22.12 -12.85 -3.05
C LYS A 98 21.20 -12.66 -1.83
N MET A 99 19.96 -12.24 -2.06
CA MET A 99 18.95 -12.12 -1.01
C MET A 99 18.59 -13.49 -0.42
N GLU A 100 18.45 -14.54 -1.24
CA GLU A 100 18.25 -15.91 -0.74
C GLU A 100 19.43 -16.37 0.12
N GLU A 101 20.66 -16.18 -0.32
CA GLU A 101 21.87 -16.55 0.41
C GLU A 101 21.98 -15.83 1.76
N LEU A 102 21.70 -14.51 1.78
CA LEU A 102 21.70 -13.72 3.01
C LEU A 102 20.60 -14.19 3.97
N ALA A 103 19.38 -14.39 3.48
CA ALA A 103 18.28 -14.86 4.30
C ALA A 103 18.57 -16.26 4.86
N GLN A 104 19.12 -17.17 4.05
CA GLN A 104 19.54 -18.51 4.49
C GLN A 104 20.61 -18.43 5.58
N THR A 105 21.57 -17.51 5.44
CA THR A 105 22.61 -17.28 6.45
C THR A 105 22.01 -16.82 7.78
N ILE A 106 21.06 -15.87 7.76
CA ILE A 106 20.38 -15.37 8.96
C ILE A 106 19.59 -16.48 9.65
N ILE A 107 18.91 -17.33 8.88
CA ILE A 107 18.13 -18.48 9.37
C ILE A 107 19.04 -19.46 10.10
N ILE A 108 20.14 -19.86 9.48
CA ILE A 108 21.13 -20.79 10.07
C ILE A 108 21.76 -20.20 11.33
N GLN A 109 22.17 -18.92 11.30
CA GLN A 109 22.74 -18.23 12.46
C GLN A 109 21.73 -18.09 13.61
N SER A 110 20.44 -18.06 13.30
CA SER A 110 19.36 -18.02 14.30
C SER A 110 19.01 -19.40 14.87
N GLY A 111 19.67 -20.47 14.43
CA GLY A 111 19.50 -21.83 14.93
C GLY A 111 18.41 -22.65 14.23
N TYR A 112 17.99 -22.24 13.03
CA TYR A 112 16.98 -22.93 12.23
C TYR A 112 17.59 -23.52 10.94
N ASP A 113 16.92 -24.50 10.36
CA ASP A 113 17.30 -25.18 9.11
C ASP A 113 16.26 -24.98 8.00
N TYR A 114 15.34 -24.02 8.15
CA TYR A 114 14.34 -23.71 7.14
C TYR A 114 14.99 -23.33 5.80
N THR A 115 14.35 -23.76 4.72
CA THR A 115 14.66 -23.27 3.37
C THR A 115 14.14 -21.84 3.21
N VAL A 116 14.75 -21.07 2.31
CA VAL A 116 14.22 -19.77 1.92
C VAL A 116 14.10 -19.66 0.40
N LYS A 117 13.09 -18.93 -0.06
CA LYS A 117 12.91 -18.61 -1.48
C LYS A 117 12.59 -17.14 -1.68
N ALA A 118 13.32 -16.48 -2.56
CA ALA A 118 13.05 -15.15 -3.05
C ALA A 118 12.39 -15.22 -4.44
N SER A 119 11.42 -14.35 -4.68
CA SER A 119 10.82 -14.21 -6.01
C SER A 119 10.35 -12.79 -6.25
N LEU A 120 10.48 -12.33 -7.48
CA LEU A 120 9.90 -11.08 -7.94
C LEU A 120 8.75 -11.39 -8.89
N GLY A 121 7.57 -10.85 -8.64
CA GLY A 121 6.42 -11.05 -9.53
C GLY A 121 5.14 -10.42 -9.01
N HIS A 122 4.06 -10.58 -9.78
CA HIS A 122 2.78 -9.96 -9.47
C HIS A 122 2.03 -10.75 -8.40
N LYS A 123 1.53 -10.06 -7.36
CA LYS A 123 0.75 -10.63 -6.27
C LYS A 123 -0.45 -9.74 -5.97
N ASN A 124 -1.53 -10.36 -5.49
CA ASN A 124 -2.69 -9.63 -4.99
C ASN A 124 -2.42 -9.15 -3.56
N PHE A 125 -2.67 -7.88 -3.30
CA PHE A 125 -2.51 -7.30 -1.98
C PHE A 125 -3.85 -6.75 -1.46
N PRO A 126 -4.10 -6.89 -0.16
CA PRO A 126 -5.19 -6.15 0.48
C PRO A 126 -4.86 -4.66 0.54
N ILE A 127 -5.88 -3.85 0.81
CA ILE A 127 -5.70 -2.43 1.13
C ILE A 127 -4.76 -2.26 2.34
N LYS A 128 -3.84 -1.30 2.26
CA LYS A 128 -2.86 -0.98 3.32
C LYS A 128 -2.67 0.51 3.47
N VAL A 129 -2.66 0.98 4.72
CA VAL A 129 -2.40 2.38 5.07
C VAL A 129 -1.04 2.47 5.74
N TYR A 130 -0.20 3.40 5.29
CA TYR A 130 1.11 3.73 5.84
C TYR A 130 1.16 5.24 6.09
N GLY A 131 0.99 5.67 7.34
CA GLY A 131 0.93 7.09 7.70
C GLY A 131 -0.17 7.81 6.91
N ASP A 132 0.23 8.82 6.11
CA ASP A 132 -0.67 9.60 5.24
C ASP A 132 -0.96 8.92 3.88
N TYR A 133 -0.31 7.79 3.58
CA TYR A 133 -0.48 7.07 2.31
C TYR A 133 -1.44 5.90 2.44
N SER A 134 -2.38 5.77 1.50
CA SER A 134 -3.26 4.61 1.37
C SER A 134 -2.99 3.91 0.05
N PHE A 135 -2.65 2.62 0.11
CA PHE A 135 -2.48 1.74 -1.05
C PHE A 135 -3.74 0.88 -1.20
N PRO A 136 -4.50 1.05 -2.29
CA PRO A 136 -5.72 0.29 -2.52
C PRO A 136 -5.45 -1.22 -2.67
N SER A 137 -6.50 -2.03 -2.60
CA SER A 137 -6.37 -3.45 -2.92
C SER A 137 -6.14 -3.63 -4.42
N GLY A 138 -5.23 -4.51 -4.82
CA GLY A 138 -4.89 -4.68 -6.23
C GLY A 138 -3.74 -5.64 -6.48
N ILE A 139 -3.40 -5.81 -7.76
CA ILE A 139 -2.24 -6.59 -8.19
C ILE A 139 -1.05 -5.65 -8.26
N TYR A 140 0.02 -6.00 -7.55
CA TYR A 140 1.27 -5.24 -7.51
C TYR A 140 2.44 -6.13 -7.83
N GLU A 141 3.47 -5.57 -8.45
CA GLU A 141 4.78 -6.20 -8.47
C GLU A 141 5.36 -6.26 -7.05
N ALA A 142 5.86 -7.44 -6.67
CA ALA A 142 6.30 -7.70 -5.31
C ALA A 142 7.53 -8.60 -5.23
N LEU A 143 8.52 -8.14 -4.47
CA LEU A 143 9.58 -8.98 -3.92
C LEU A 143 9.01 -9.77 -2.75
N SER A 144 9.01 -11.09 -2.87
CA SER A 144 8.49 -12.04 -1.89
C SER A 144 9.62 -12.90 -1.33
N ILE A 145 9.76 -12.95 -0.02
CA ILE A 145 10.70 -13.85 0.68
C ILE A 145 9.89 -14.84 1.48
N THR A 146 9.96 -16.12 1.14
CA THR A 146 9.21 -17.19 1.83
C THR A 146 10.17 -18.02 2.66
N ILE A 147 9.95 -18.05 3.97
CA ILE A 147 10.73 -18.87 4.92
C ILE A 147 9.97 -20.17 5.17
N GLY A 148 10.64 -21.31 5.01
CA GLY A 148 10.08 -22.64 5.20
C GLY A 148 8.81 -22.87 4.36
N ASP A 149 7.75 -23.36 5.01
CA ASP A 149 6.47 -23.67 4.35
C ASP A 149 5.60 -22.42 4.09
N GLY A 150 6.02 -21.25 4.56
CA GLY A 150 5.32 -19.98 4.31
C GLY A 150 3.88 -19.93 4.85
N GLN A 151 3.61 -20.61 5.97
CA GLN A 151 2.25 -20.68 6.56
C GLN A 151 1.98 -19.59 7.60
N GLY A 152 3.01 -18.82 7.97
CA GLY A 152 2.90 -17.75 8.96
C GLY A 152 2.42 -16.43 8.39
N LYS A 153 2.15 -15.48 9.30
CA LYS A 153 1.78 -14.11 8.95
C LYS A 153 2.84 -13.42 8.09
N ASN A 154 2.33 -12.63 7.15
CA ASN A 154 3.15 -11.78 6.27
C ASN A 154 3.55 -10.49 6.99
N TRP A 155 4.75 -10.02 6.72
CA TRP A 155 5.15 -8.64 6.99
C TRP A 155 5.26 -7.89 5.66
N TRP A 156 4.62 -6.72 5.55
CA TRP A 156 4.45 -6.00 4.29
C TRP A 156 5.12 -4.63 4.31
N CYS A 157 5.71 -4.23 3.19
CA CYS A 157 6.28 -2.91 2.98
C CYS A 157 6.37 -2.54 1.49
N VAL A 158 6.83 -1.33 1.18
CA VAL A 158 7.07 -0.82 -0.18
C VAL A 158 8.57 -0.61 -0.37
N MET A 159 9.15 -1.41 -1.26
CA MET A 159 10.59 -1.45 -1.55
C MET A 159 11.03 -0.32 -2.46
N PHE A 160 10.17 0.05 -3.40
CA PHE A 160 10.36 1.18 -4.30
C PHE A 160 9.04 1.95 -4.46
N PRO A 161 9.00 3.27 -4.26
CA PRO A 161 10.05 4.08 -3.62
C PRO A 161 10.36 3.54 -2.21
N PRO A 162 11.55 3.81 -1.65
CA PRO A 162 12.08 3.07 -0.50
C PRO A 162 11.43 3.44 0.85
N LEU A 163 10.14 3.13 1.00
CA LEU A 163 9.41 3.32 2.25
C LEU A 163 9.81 2.28 3.30
N CYS A 164 10.52 1.22 2.93
CA CYS A 164 11.10 0.28 3.89
C CYS A 164 12.31 0.79 4.67
N PHE A 165 12.92 1.91 4.27
CA PHE A 165 14.08 2.48 4.97
C PHE A 165 13.70 3.57 5.97
N VAL A 166 12.47 4.08 5.91
CA VAL A 166 11.91 4.97 6.94
C VAL A 166 11.30 4.08 8.01
N ASP A 167 12.13 3.68 8.97
CA ASP A 167 11.65 2.96 10.14
C ASP A 167 10.92 3.90 11.10
N GLU A 168 9.97 3.34 11.85
CA GLU A 168 9.39 3.88 13.08
C GLU A 168 8.41 5.08 12.97
N THR A 169 7.11 4.86 12.67
CA THR A 169 6.05 5.67 13.36
C THR A 169 4.60 5.20 13.30
N TYR A 170 4.23 3.98 12.92
CA TYR A 170 2.79 3.63 12.96
C TYR A 170 2.56 2.22 13.52
N CYS A 171 2.39 2.19 14.86
CA CYS A 171 1.63 1.16 15.57
C CYS A 171 0.15 1.22 15.19
#